data_AF-A0A813I8G1-F1
#
_entry.id   AF-A0A813I8G1-F1
#
_cell.length_a   1.000
_cell.length_b   1.000
_cell.length_c   1.000
_cell.angle_alpha   90.00
_cell.angle_beta   90.00
_cell.angle_gamma   90.00
#
_symmetry.space_group_name_H-M   'P 1'
#
loop_
_entity.id
_entity.type
_entity.pdbx_description
1 polymer ?
#
loop_
_entity_poly.entity_id
_entity_poly.type
_entity_poly.pdbx_seq_one_letter_code
_entity_poly.pdbx_strand_id
1 'polypeptide(L)'
;VGWSLLVVRGDHGPVQIMLAPVLSPASVFPLAAVNALMEEVEFRMLLLGSLLAGAATGSPVWVSLAMVLHATYFAVLHYLGGFPSGRFGFVLVFVWGLFLGFLRWWTGGMVLVLLCHMQADIVVFLLVMLEERRRTEQEKQPKAL
;
A
#
# COMPACT_ATOMS: atom_id res chain seq x y z
N VAL A 1 1.03 5.08 9.79
CA VAL A 1 1.33 6.14 10.77
C VAL A 1 2.65 5.92 11.50
N GLY A 2 2.82 4.86 12.32
CA GLY A 2 4.05 4.66 13.11
C GLY A 2 5.35 4.66 12.30
N TRP A 3 5.38 3.96 11.16
CA TRP A 3 6.54 3.98 10.25
C TRP A 3 6.89 5.38 9.74
N SER A 4 5.89 6.15 9.32
CA SER A 4 6.05 7.53 8.84
C SER A 4 6.69 8.44 9.89
N LEU A 5 6.20 8.39 11.14
CA LEU A 5 6.66 9.26 12.21
C LEU A 5 7.99 8.82 12.84
N LEU A 6 8.16 7.52 13.07
CA LEU A 6 9.27 7.00 13.87
C LEU A 6 10.47 6.56 13.04
N VAL A 7 10.25 6.09 11.81
CA VAL A 7 11.30 5.51 10.96
C VAL A 7 11.79 6.52 9.94
N VAL A 8 10.89 7.04 9.09
CA VAL A 8 11.26 7.94 7.99
C VAL A 8 11.08 9.42 8.34
N ARG A 9 10.50 9.73 9.50
CA ARG A 9 10.33 11.09 10.04
C ARG A 9 9.71 12.06 9.05
N GLY A 10 8.75 11.57 8.28
CA GLY A 10 8.04 12.35 7.27
C GLY A 10 8.71 12.47 5.91
N ASP A 11 9.97 12.05 5.74
CA ASP A 11 10.58 12.00 4.41
C ASP A 11 10.25 10.66 3.74
N HIS A 12 9.22 10.65 2.91
CA HIS A 12 8.81 9.44 2.19
C HIS A 12 9.48 9.28 0.82
N GLY A 13 10.51 10.08 0.53
CA GLY A 13 11.33 9.93 -0.68
C GLY A 13 10.58 10.20 -2.00
N PRO A 14 10.94 9.50 -3.10
CA PRO A 14 10.43 9.81 -4.45
C PRO A 14 8.91 9.77 -4.58
N VAL A 15 8.23 8.88 -3.86
CA VAL A 15 6.77 8.75 -3.92
C VAL A 15 6.08 10.01 -3.41
N GLN A 16 6.59 10.63 -2.33
CA GLN A 16 6.04 11.90 -1.86
C GLN A 16 6.25 13.02 -2.86
N ILE A 17 7.43 13.11 -3.49
CA ILE A 17 7.70 14.11 -4.53
C ILE A 17 6.73 13.95 -5.72
N MET A 18 6.44 12.72 -6.10
CA MET A 18 5.55 12.42 -7.22
C MET A 18 4.07 12.65 -6.89
N LEU A 19 3.61 12.21 -5.71
CA LEU A 19 2.20 12.25 -5.34
C LEU A 19 1.78 13.61 -4.77
N ALA A 20 2.61 14.26 -3.96
CA ALA A 20 2.19 15.44 -3.22
C ALA A 20 1.64 16.58 -4.10
N PRO A 21 2.18 16.88 -5.31
CA PRO A 21 1.63 17.91 -6.19
C PRO A 21 0.18 17.66 -6.65
N VAL A 22 -0.25 16.40 -6.70
CA VAL A 22 -1.61 16.02 -7.13
C VAL A 22 -2.55 15.77 -5.95
N LEU A 23 -2.04 15.77 -4.72
CA LEU A 23 -2.82 15.53 -3.50
C LEU A 23 -3.46 16.82 -2.98
N SER A 24 -4.77 16.72 -2.75
CA SER A 24 -5.61 17.75 -2.16
C SER A 24 -6.75 17.05 -1.39
N PRO A 25 -7.46 17.75 -0.48
CA PRO A 25 -8.61 17.16 0.20
C PRO A 25 -9.65 16.55 -0.76
N ALA A 26 -9.82 17.11 -1.97
CA ALA A 26 -10.73 16.62 -2.98
C ALA A 26 -10.19 15.41 -3.76
N SER A 27 -8.87 15.33 -4.00
CA SER A 27 -8.28 14.26 -4.82
C SER A 27 -7.90 13.00 -4.04
N VAL A 28 -7.76 13.06 -2.71
CA VAL A 28 -7.39 11.89 -1.87
C VAL A 28 -8.33 10.70 -2.10
N PHE A 29 -9.64 10.92 -2.02
CA PHE A 29 -10.63 9.83 -2.15
C PHE A 29 -10.64 9.18 -3.54
N PRO A 30 -10.77 9.92 -4.65
CA PRO A 30 -10.79 9.29 -5.97
C PRO A 30 -9.46 8.62 -6.32
N LEU A 31 -8.31 9.21 -5.94
CA LEU A 31 -7.01 8.58 -6.18
C LEU A 31 -6.88 7.29 -5.36
N ALA A 32 -7.31 7.27 -4.11
CA ALA A 32 -7.27 6.07 -3.27
C ALA A 32 -8.17 4.95 -3.83
N ALA A 33 -9.36 5.32 -4.33
CA ALA A 33 -10.26 4.34 -4.95
C ALA A 33 -9.67 3.74 -6.22
N VAL A 34 -9.07 4.57 -7.10
CA VAL A 34 -8.44 4.11 -8.34
C VAL A 34 -7.21 3.25 -8.03
N ASN A 35 -6.34 3.69 -7.10
CA ASN A 35 -5.15 2.93 -6.70
C ASN A 35 -5.53 1.56 -6.14
N ALA A 36 -6.40 1.53 -5.13
CA ALA A 36 -6.90 0.30 -4.54
C ALA A 36 -7.55 -0.61 -5.59
N LEU A 37 -8.34 -0.07 -6.52
CA LEU A 37 -8.95 -0.89 -7.57
C LEU A 37 -7.91 -1.52 -8.49
N MET A 38 -6.94 -0.74 -8.98
CA MET A 38 -5.92 -1.24 -9.89
C MET A 38 -5.04 -2.30 -9.22
N GLU A 39 -4.55 -2.02 -8.01
CA GLU A 39 -3.73 -2.96 -7.27
C GLU A 39 -4.51 -4.22 -6.89
N GLU A 40 -5.75 -4.11 -6.41
CA GLU A 40 -6.51 -5.30 -6.00
C GLU A 40 -6.94 -6.17 -7.18
N VAL A 41 -7.20 -5.58 -8.34
CA VAL A 41 -7.41 -6.36 -9.57
C VAL A 41 -6.13 -7.11 -9.95
N GLU A 42 -4.98 -6.45 -9.97
CA GLU A 42 -3.71 -7.09 -10.32
C GLU A 42 -3.32 -8.20 -9.33
N PHE A 43 -3.30 -7.87 -8.03
CA PHE A 43 -2.71 -8.74 -7.03
C PHE A 43 -3.70 -9.78 -6.49
N ARG A 44 -4.95 -9.41 -6.19
CA ARG A 44 -5.91 -10.33 -5.53
C ARG A 44 -6.78 -11.06 -6.53
N MET A 45 -7.20 -10.41 -7.62
CA MET A 45 -8.01 -11.07 -8.64
C MET A 45 -7.15 -11.88 -9.60
N LEU A 46 -6.13 -11.28 -10.23
CA LEU A 46 -5.35 -11.95 -11.26
C LEU A 46 -4.25 -12.84 -10.67
N LEU A 47 -3.30 -12.27 -9.91
CA LEU A 47 -2.16 -13.04 -9.40
C LEU A 47 -2.58 -14.10 -8.37
N LEU A 48 -3.18 -13.70 -7.25
CA LEU A 48 -3.60 -14.65 -6.22
C LEU A 48 -4.71 -15.58 -6.75
N GLY A 49 -5.66 -15.05 -7.53
CA GLY A 49 -6.72 -15.86 -8.14
C GLY A 49 -6.18 -16.94 -9.06
N SER A 50 -5.17 -16.65 -9.90
CA SER A 50 -4.55 -17.66 -10.77
C SER A 50 -3.76 -18.71 -9.98
N LEU A 51 -3.00 -18.30 -8.96
CA LEU A 51 -2.31 -19.24 -8.05
C LEU A 51 -3.32 -20.17 -7.35
N LEU A 52 -4.49 -19.66 -7.00
CA LEU A 52 -5.58 -20.40 -6.35
C LEU A 52 -6.58 -21.05 -7.33
N ALA A 53 -6.33 -21.04 -8.64
CA ALA A 53 -7.18 -21.71 -9.63
C ALA A 53 -6.63 -23.08 -10.07
N GLY A 54 -5.39 -23.42 -9.71
CA GLY A 54 -4.72 -24.65 -10.15
C GLY A 54 -5.26 -25.95 -9.53
N ALA A 55 -4.88 -27.10 -10.10
CA ALA A 55 -5.28 -28.43 -9.61
C ALA A 55 -4.81 -28.75 -8.18
N ALA A 56 -3.82 -28.01 -7.65
CA ALA A 56 -3.26 -28.19 -6.31
C ALA A 56 -4.01 -27.42 -5.20
N THR A 57 -5.13 -26.76 -5.52
CA THR A 57 -5.85 -25.84 -4.62
C THR A 57 -6.49 -26.46 -3.39
N GLY A 58 -6.71 -27.78 -3.40
CA GLY A 58 -7.11 -28.53 -2.21
C GLY A 58 -6.00 -28.75 -1.19
N SER A 59 -4.74 -28.45 -1.53
CA SER A 59 -3.59 -28.61 -0.64
C SER A 59 -3.40 -27.39 0.25
N PRO A 60 -3.47 -27.52 1.59
CA PRO A 60 -3.19 -26.42 2.51
C PRO A 60 -1.77 -25.84 2.35
N VAL A 61 -0.82 -26.69 1.95
CA VAL A 61 0.56 -26.29 1.66
C VAL A 61 0.60 -25.35 0.46
N TRP A 62 -0.15 -25.67 -0.59
CA TRP A 62 -0.21 -24.83 -1.79
C TRP A 62 -0.87 -23.48 -1.51
N VAL A 63 -1.98 -23.46 -0.78
CA VAL A 63 -2.64 -22.20 -0.36
C VAL A 63 -1.66 -21.31 0.41
N SER A 64 -0.90 -21.89 1.35
CA SER A 64 0.10 -21.15 2.13
C SER A 64 1.21 -20.57 1.25
N LEU A 65 1.72 -21.37 0.30
CA LEU A 65 2.74 -20.91 -0.65
C LEU A 65 2.22 -19.80 -1.57
N ALA A 66 0.99 -19.95 -2.09
CA ALA A 66 0.35 -18.94 -2.92
C ALA A 66 0.24 -17.59 -2.19
N MET A 67 -0.18 -17.61 -0.92
CA MET A 67 -0.27 -16.42 -0.08
C MET A 67 1.10 -15.73 0.10
N VAL A 68 2.13 -16.51 0.44
CA VAL A 68 3.48 -15.98 0.64
C VAL A 68 4.06 -15.41 -0.66
N LEU A 69 3.93 -16.11 -1.79
CA LEU A 69 4.46 -15.68 -3.07
C LEU A 69 3.79 -14.37 -3.54
N HIS A 70 2.45 -14.32 -3.49
CA HIS A 70 1.70 -13.12 -3.82
C HIS A 70 2.10 -11.92 -2.94
N ALA A 71 2.12 -12.11 -1.62
CA ALA A 71 2.44 -11.03 -0.68
C ALA A 71 3.89 -10.57 -0.81
N THR A 72 4.82 -11.49 -1.08
CA THR A 72 6.22 -11.16 -1.33
C THR A 72 6.37 -10.33 -2.59
N TYR A 73 5.73 -10.72 -3.69
CA TYR A 73 5.79 -9.97 -4.94
C TYR A 73 5.25 -8.54 -4.77
N PHE A 74 4.09 -8.40 -4.12
CA PHE A 74 3.51 -7.10 -3.78
C PHE A 74 4.49 -6.23 -2.95
N ALA A 75 5.11 -6.81 -1.93
CA ALA A 75 6.07 -6.13 -1.07
C ALA A 75 7.38 -5.77 -1.78
N VAL A 76 7.86 -6.58 -2.72
CA VAL A 76 9.05 -6.27 -3.53
C VAL A 76 8.81 -5.03 -4.39
N LEU A 77 7.66 -4.92 -5.05
CA LEU A 77 7.33 -3.74 -5.85
C LEU A 77 7.29 -2.47 -4.99
N HIS A 78 6.76 -2.58 -3.77
CA HIS A 78 6.77 -1.49 -2.81
C HIS A 78 8.18 -1.13 -2.32
N TYR A 79 9.04 -2.13 -2.12
CA TYR A 79 10.43 -1.91 -1.76
C TYR A 79 11.21 -1.17 -2.86
N LEU A 80 10.97 -1.51 -4.14
CA LEU A 80 11.69 -0.96 -5.29
C LEU A 80 11.25 0.45 -5.68
N GLY A 81 9.98 0.79 -5.49
CA GLY A 81 9.47 2.11 -5.88
C GLY A 81 8.09 2.50 -5.39
N GLY A 82 7.42 1.68 -4.58
CA GLY A 82 6.11 1.98 -4.02
C GLY A 82 6.18 2.57 -2.61
N PHE A 83 5.05 2.54 -1.89
CA PHE A 83 4.92 3.12 -0.55
C PHE A 83 4.05 2.24 0.34
N PRO A 84 4.45 1.93 1.59
CA PRO A 84 5.71 2.27 2.25
C PRO A 84 6.94 1.59 1.63
N SER A 85 8.07 2.30 1.54
CA SER A 85 9.30 1.81 0.91
C SER A 85 10.39 1.36 1.91
N GLY A 86 11.47 0.78 1.39
CA GLY A 86 12.61 0.31 2.18
C GLY A 86 12.32 -0.94 3.02
N ARG A 87 13.28 -1.37 3.85
CA ARG A 87 13.20 -2.67 4.56
C ARG A 87 12.01 -2.77 5.50
N PHE A 88 11.72 -1.69 6.25
CA PHE A 88 10.55 -1.66 7.13
C PHE A 88 9.24 -1.58 6.34
N GLY A 89 9.22 -0.83 5.24
CA GLY A 89 8.07 -0.76 4.36
C GLY A 89 7.74 -2.12 3.75
N PHE A 90 8.76 -2.86 3.29
CA PHE A 90 8.62 -4.23 2.80
C PHE A 90 7.91 -5.13 3.81
N VAL A 91 8.35 -5.14 5.08
CA VAL A 91 7.73 -5.99 6.11
C VAL A 91 6.28 -5.61 6.35
N LEU A 92 5.96 -4.32 6.41
CA LEU A 92 4.59 -3.84 6.58
C LEU A 92 3.70 -4.23 5.41
N VAL A 93 4.17 -4.02 4.18
CA VAL A 93 3.45 -4.34 2.95
C VAL A 93 3.30 -5.85 2.77
N PHE A 94 4.29 -6.64 3.18
CA PHE A 94 4.21 -8.10 3.17
C PHE A 94 3.09 -8.60 4.11
N VAL A 95 3.08 -8.12 5.36
CA VAL A 95 2.02 -8.46 6.33
C VAL A 95 0.66 -7.99 5.83
N TRP A 96 0.59 -6.80 5.24
CA TRP A 96 -0.62 -6.25 4.63
C TRP A 96 -1.12 -7.10 3.45
N GLY A 97 -0.23 -7.50 2.56
CA GLY A 97 -0.54 -8.37 1.42
C GLY A 97 -1.03 -9.75 1.86
N LEU A 98 -0.46 -10.32 2.93
CA LEU A 98 -0.97 -11.55 3.55
C LEU A 98 -2.37 -11.36 4.12
N PHE A 99 -2.61 -10.26 4.85
CA PHE A 99 -3.90 -9.95 5.43
C PHE A 99 -5.00 -9.81 4.37
N LEU A 100 -4.77 -8.99 3.33
CA LEU A 100 -5.74 -8.79 2.25
C LEU A 100 -5.91 -10.05 1.40
N GLY A 101 -4.84 -10.80 1.14
CA GLY A 101 -4.91 -12.12 0.50
C GLY A 101 -5.77 -13.11 1.30
N PHE A 102 -5.61 -13.15 2.62
CA PHE A 102 -6.43 -13.97 3.50
C PHE A 102 -7.90 -13.55 3.45
N LEU A 103 -8.22 -12.25 3.51
CA LEU A 103 -9.60 -11.77 3.38
C LEU A 103 -10.22 -12.19 2.03
N ARG A 104 -9.45 -12.10 0.94
CA ARG A 104 -9.90 -12.54 -0.38
C ARG A 104 -10.21 -14.03 -0.42
N TRP A 105 -9.35 -14.85 0.17
CA TRP A 105 -9.54 -16.30 0.21
C TRP A 105 -10.69 -16.71 1.12
N TRP A 106 -10.80 -16.10 2.31
CA TRP A 106 -11.83 -16.41 3.29
C TRP A 106 -13.23 -16.01 2.83
N THR A 107 -13.37 -14.82 2.24
CA THR A 107 -14.69 -14.30 1.85
C THR A 107 -15.10 -14.68 0.44
N GLY A 108 -14.14 -15.05 -0.42
CA GLY A 108 -14.38 -15.23 -1.86
C GLY A 108 -14.65 -13.91 -2.61
N GLY A 109 -14.86 -12.79 -1.90
CA GLY A 109 -15.29 -11.51 -2.45
C GLY A 109 -14.18 -10.48 -2.56
N MET A 110 -14.41 -9.44 -3.39
CA MET A 110 -13.49 -8.31 -3.57
C MET A 110 -13.88 -7.07 -2.75
N VAL A 111 -15.14 -6.94 -2.33
CA VAL A 111 -15.65 -5.71 -1.71
C VAL A 111 -14.90 -5.36 -0.42
N LEU A 112 -14.76 -6.32 0.51
CA LEU A 112 -14.07 -6.08 1.78
C LEU A 112 -12.59 -5.72 1.54
N VAL A 113 -11.95 -6.42 0.61
CA VAL A 113 -10.55 -6.20 0.24
C VAL A 113 -10.35 -4.78 -0.31
N LEU A 114 -11.20 -4.36 -1.25
CA LEU A 114 -11.17 -3.02 -1.85
C LEU A 114 -11.39 -1.92 -0.80
N LEU A 115 -12.37 -2.08 0.09
CA LEU A 115 -12.65 -1.10 1.14
C LEU A 115 -11.49 -0.98 2.14
N CYS A 116 -10.89 -2.11 2.55
CA CYS A 116 -9.72 -2.10 3.42
C CYS A 116 -8.51 -1.43 2.77
N HIS A 117 -8.24 -1.73 1.49
CA HIS A 117 -7.14 -1.10 0.76
C HIS A 117 -7.39 0.39 0.56
N MET A 118 -8.55 0.78 0.05
CA MET A 118 -8.91 2.19 -0.15
C MET A 118 -8.77 2.99 1.17
N GLN A 119 -9.17 2.41 2.31
CA GLN A 119 -8.99 3.05 3.60
C GLN A 119 -7.51 3.24 3.97
N ALA A 120 -6.66 2.25 3.71
CA ALA A 120 -5.22 2.37 3.93
C ALA A 120 -4.63 3.48 3.05
N ASP A 121 -5.00 3.54 1.76
CA ASP A 121 -4.54 4.55 0.81
C ASP A 121 -4.96 5.96 1.19
N ILE A 122 -6.20 6.13 1.67
CA ILE A 122 -6.65 7.43 2.22
C ILE A 122 -5.72 7.88 3.34
N VAL A 123 -5.39 7.00 4.29
CA VAL A 123 -4.48 7.34 5.40
C VAL A 123 -3.10 7.69 4.88
N VAL A 124 -2.57 6.91 3.94
CA VAL A 124 -1.25 7.16 3.32
C VAL A 124 -1.21 8.50 2.60
N PHE A 125 -2.19 8.79 1.76
CA PHE A 125 -2.26 10.03 0.99
C PHE A 125 -2.46 11.25 1.89
N LEU A 126 -3.25 11.13 2.96
CA LEU A 126 -3.34 12.19 3.96
C LEU A 126 -2.01 12.44 4.67
N LEU A 127 -1.26 11.40 5.03
CA LEU A 127 0.07 11.55 5.64
C LEU A 127 1.05 12.26 4.71
N VAL A 128 1.10 11.86 3.44
CA VAL A 128 1.96 12.51 2.42
C VAL A 128 1.57 13.98 2.26
N MET A 129 0.27 14.27 2.12
CA MET A 129 -0.23 15.63 1.96
C MET A 129 0.10 16.52 3.17
N LEU A 130 -0.09 16.02 4.39
CA LEU A 130 0.17 16.77 5.62
C LEU A 130 1.66 17.06 5.80
N GLU A 131 2.51 16.07 5.54
CA GLU A 131 3.94 16.24 5.72
C GLU A 131 4.56 17.14 4.65
N GLU A 132 4.08 17.09 3.41
CA GLU A 132 4.53 18.03 2.38
C GLU A 132 4.17 19.49 2.72
N ARG A 133 2.96 19.71 3.25
CA ARG A 133 2.55 21.05 3.72
C ARG A 133 3.46 21.55 4.83
N ARG A 134 3.74 20.70 5.82
CA ARG A 134 4.62 21.02 6.94
C ARG A 134 6.03 21.37 6.47
N ARG A 135 6.58 20.60 5.53
CA ARG A 135 7.89 20.87 4.93
C ARG A 135 7.92 22.23 4.21
N THR A 136 6.90 22.49 3.39
CA THR A 136 6.77 23.76 2.66
C THR A 136 6.66 24.96 3.61
N GLU A 137 5.96 24.81 4.73
CA GLU A 137 5.84 25.86 5.76
C GLU A 137 7.19 26.13 6.46
N GLN A 138 7.95 25.08 6.78
CA GLN A 138 9.28 25.21 7.37
C GLN A 138 10.29 25.88 6.42
N GLU A 139 10.24 25.58 5.13
CA GLU A 139 11.10 26.21 4.11
C GLU A 139 10.80 27.71 3.93
N LYS A 140 9.56 28.14 4.19
CA LYS A 140 9.16 29.56 4.14
C LYS A 140 9.53 30.36 5.40
N GLN A 141 9.83 29.69 6.52
CA GLN A 141 10.25 30.39 7.74
C GLN A 141 11.72 30.84 7.62
N PRO A 142 12.02 32.14 7.83
CA PRO A 142 13.40 32.60 7.80
C PRO A 142 14.21 31.89 8.89
N LYS A 143 15.37 31.34 8.53
CA LYS A 143 16.33 30.83 9.52
C LYS A 143 16.72 32.00 10.42
N ALA A 144 16.41 31.91 11.70
CA ALA A 144 16.91 32.87 12.68
C ALA A 144 18.45 32.85 12.61
N LEU A 145 19.04 33.99 12.23
CA LEU A 145 20.48 34.23 12.19
C LEU A 145 21.05 34.35 13.59
#